data_AF-W9HQ20-F1
#
_entry.id   AF-W9HQ20-F1
#
_cell.length_a   1.000
_cell.length_b   1.000
_cell.length_c   1.000
_cell.angle_alpha   90.00
_cell.angle_beta   90.00
_cell.angle_gamma   90.00
#
_symmetry.space_group_name_H-M   'P 1'
#
loop_
_entity.id
_entity.type
_entity.pdbx_description
1 polymer ?
#
loop_
_entity_poly.entity_id
_entity_poly.type
_entity_poly.pdbx_seq_one_letter_code
_entity_poly.pdbx_strand_id
1 'polypeptide(L)'
;MAVYYESSWSILSTIGLVNFFFAWIVIGITRLSWLSAIPAIVSAAGAVANGLCYYAWYMNSGKPRTASAYAVADILWMIQEAGLSFYSYIILKQILRNKMRLVFFILFWFFMLCICMARTLLLIFRIKSIFEGEEAFTNVVNGAHVGYFISLACVECLSAFFLLQYRPTGLEVDIHSRFSKRVVSPDAKKDCR
;
A
#
# COMPACT_ATOMS: atom_id res chain seq x y z
N MET A 1 -25.74 19.10 11.59
CA MET A 1 -25.53 18.08 10.56
C MET A 1 -24.38 18.60 9.71
N ALA A 2 -23.13 18.21 10.03
CA ALA A 2 -21.96 18.65 9.27
C ALA A 2 -22.09 18.11 7.85
N VAL A 3 -21.90 18.98 6.85
CA VAL A 3 -22.03 18.62 5.44
C VAL A 3 -21.04 17.49 5.18
N TYR A 4 -21.53 16.33 4.72
CA TYR A 4 -20.71 15.12 4.59
C TYR A 4 -19.39 15.42 3.89
N TYR A 5 -19.40 16.19 2.79
CA TYR A 5 -18.23 16.57 2.00
C TYR A 5 -17.32 17.67 2.57
N GLU A 6 -17.62 18.26 3.73
CA GLU A 6 -16.69 19.20 4.38
C GLU A 6 -15.55 18.48 5.11
N SER A 7 -15.73 17.20 5.44
CA SER A 7 -14.72 16.42 6.15
C SER A 7 -13.81 15.67 5.19
N SER A 8 -12.48 15.82 5.34
CA SER A 8 -11.50 15.10 4.53
C SER A 8 -11.70 13.58 4.56
N TRP A 9 -12.17 13.02 5.69
CA TRP A 9 -12.41 11.60 5.86
C TRP A 9 -13.53 11.08 4.92
N SER A 10 -14.62 11.81 4.74
CA SER A 10 -15.71 11.37 3.86
C SER A 10 -15.31 11.45 2.37
N ILE A 11 -14.51 12.47 2.01
CA ILE A 11 -13.97 12.65 0.66
C ILE A 11 -13.05 11.47 0.35
N LEU A 12 -12.10 11.15 1.24
CA LEU A 12 -11.20 10.00 1.06
C LEU A 12 -11.97 8.67 0.99
N SER A 13 -13.02 8.51 1.80
CA SER A 13 -13.87 7.31 1.74
C SER A 13 -14.54 7.16 0.36
N THR A 14 -15.08 8.26 -0.17
CA THR A 14 -15.73 8.29 -1.50
C THR A 14 -14.72 7.98 -2.62
N ILE A 15 -13.52 8.56 -2.56
CA ILE A 15 -12.45 8.28 -3.52
C ILE A 15 -12.03 6.80 -3.46
N GLY A 16 -11.87 6.25 -2.26
CA GLY A 16 -11.57 4.82 -2.07
C GLY A 16 -12.64 3.91 -2.67
N LEU A 17 -13.92 4.27 -2.49
CA LEU A 17 -15.04 3.51 -3.06
C LEU A 17 -15.03 3.54 -4.59
N VAL A 18 -14.79 4.71 -5.19
CA VAL A 18 -14.69 4.84 -6.65
C VAL A 18 -13.49 4.04 -7.20
N ASN A 19 -12.33 4.14 -6.55
CA ASN A 19 -11.14 3.38 -6.94
C ASN A 19 -11.33 1.87 -6.81
N PHE A 20 -12.12 1.41 -5.84
CA PHE A 20 -12.49 0.00 -5.71
C PHE A 20 -13.26 -0.50 -6.93
N PHE A 21 -14.27 0.27 -7.40
CA PHE A 21 -15.02 -0.08 -8.60
C PHE A 21 -14.15 -0.04 -9.86
N PHE A 22 -13.27 0.96 -10.00
CA PHE A 22 -12.32 0.99 -11.11
C PHE A 22 -11.37 -0.21 -11.11
N ALA A 23 -10.84 -0.61 -9.96
CA ALA A 23 -10.02 -1.80 -9.85
C ALA A 23 -10.80 -3.06 -10.26
N TRP A 24 -12.09 -3.16 -9.91
CA TRP A 24 -12.94 -4.27 -10.31
C TRP A 24 -13.17 -4.33 -11.83
N ILE A 25 -13.40 -3.17 -12.47
CA ILE A 25 -13.51 -3.08 -13.94
C ILE A 25 -12.21 -3.56 -14.61
N VAL A 26 -11.05 -3.13 -14.11
CA VAL A 26 -9.73 -3.55 -14.64
C VAL A 26 -9.52 -5.06 -14.48
N ILE A 27 -9.90 -5.64 -13.35
CA ILE A 27 -9.83 -7.09 -13.11
C ILE A 27 -10.71 -7.84 -14.11
N GLY A 28 -11.93 -7.33 -14.37
CA GLY A 28 -12.85 -7.90 -15.35
C GLY A 28 -12.30 -7.93 -16.78
N ILE A 29 -11.46 -6.96 -17.16
CA ILE A 29 -10.86 -6.88 -18.49
C ILE A 29 -9.58 -7.75 -18.60
N THR A 30 -8.73 -7.76 -17.57
CA THR A 30 -7.35 -8.29 -17.68
C THR A 30 -7.11 -9.69 -17.12
N ARG A 31 -8.04 -10.22 -16.30
CA ARG A 31 -7.94 -11.42 -15.43
C ARG A 31 -7.40 -11.12 -14.02
N LEU A 32 -7.92 -11.87 -13.04
CA LEU A 32 -7.53 -11.76 -11.63
C LEU A 32 -6.09 -12.26 -11.43
N SER A 33 -5.22 -11.33 -11.04
CA SER A 33 -3.85 -11.59 -10.60
C SER A 33 -3.58 -10.88 -9.28
N TRP A 34 -2.54 -11.29 -8.55
CA TRP A 34 -2.14 -10.61 -7.30
C TRP A 34 -1.82 -9.13 -7.52
N LEU A 35 -1.27 -8.76 -8.69
CA LEU A 35 -0.96 -7.37 -9.04
C LEU A 35 -2.25 -6.55 -9.26
N SER A 36 -3.27 -7.13 -9.87
CA SER A 36 -4.55 -6.45 -10.11
C SER A 36 -5.46 -6.42 -8.88
N ALA A 37 -5.26 -7.35 -7.92
CA ALA A 37 -6.06 -7.41 -6.69
C ALA A 37 -5.63 -6.34 -5.64
N ILE A 38 -4.35 -5.94 -5.61
CA ILE A 38 -3.84 -4.96 -4.64
C ILE A 38 -4.63 -3.64 -4.67
N PRO A 39 -4.82 -2.97 -5.82
CA PRO A 39 -5.58 -1.71 -5.87
C PRO A 39 -7.01 -1.86 -5.36
N ALA A 40 -7.67 -3.00 -5.61
CA ALA A 40 -9.01 -3.25 -5.09
C ALA A 40 -8.99 -3.37 -3.55
N ILE A 41 -8.09 -4.18 -3.00
CA ILE A 41 -7.99 -4.40 -1.55
C ILE A 41 -7.64 -3.10 -0.81
N VAL A 42 -6.64 -2.37 -1.31
CA VAL A 42 -6.18 -1.10 -0.75
C VAL A 42 -7.29 -0.04 -0.79
N SER A 43 -8.02 0.04 -1.91
CA SER A 43 -9.10 1.01 -2.07
C SER A 43 -10.31 0.68 -1.19
N ALA A 44 -10.67 -0.61 -1.06
CA ALA A 44 -11.72 -1.05 -0.13
C ALA A 44 -11.35 -0.77 1.32
N ALA A 45 -10.12 -1.09 1.72
CA ALA A 45 -9.62 -0.82 3.07
C ALA A 45 -9.63 0.69 3.36
N GLY A 46 -9.17 1.51 2.43
CA GLY A 46 -9.22 2.97 2.54
C GLY A 46 -10.65 3.51 2.64
N ALA A 47 -11.59 3.00 1.85
CA ALA A 47 -12.99 3.42 1.89
C ALA A 47 -13.62 3.17 3.27
N VAL A 48 -13.40 1.97 3.81
CA VAL A 48 -13.97 1.54 5.10
C VAL A 48 -13.27 2.24 6.26
N ALA A 49 -11.93 2.35 6.25
CA ALA A 49 -11.17 3.03 7.31
C ALA A 49 -11.66 4.48 7.48
N ASN A 50 -11.72 5.21 6.37
CA ASN A 50 -12.12 6.61 6.37
C ASN A 50 -13.61 6.80 6.74
N GLY A 51 -14.49 5.90 6.29
CA GLY A 51 -15.90 5.88 6.68
C GLY A 51 -16.09 5.60 8.18
N LEU A 52 -15.32 4.68 8.76
CA LEU A 52 -15.34 4.38 10.19
C LEU A 52 -14.83 5.53 11.04
N CYS A 53 -13.82 6.27 10.58
CA CYS A 53 -13.36 7.46 11.27
C CYS A 53 -14.38 8.61 11.20
N TYR A 54 -15.09 8.76 10.07
CA TYR A 54 -16.23 9.69 10.00
C TYR A 54 -17.32 9.29 11.01
N TYR A 55 -17.67 8.00 11.06
CA TYR A 55 -18.62 7.47 12.05
C TYR A 55 -18.17 7.75 13.48
N ALA A 56 -16.91 7.47 13.80
CA ALA A 56 -16.35 7.63 15.15
C ALA A 56 -16.33 9.09 15.63
N TRP A 57 -16.12 10.04 14.72
CA TRP A 57 -16.01 11.47 15.03
C TRP A 57 -17.36 12.19 15.04
N TYR A 58 -18.27 11.86 14.12
CA TYR A 58 -19.52 12.60 13.93
C TYR A 58 -20.76 11.88 14.49
N MET A 59 -20.75 10.55 14.61
CA MET A 59 -21.86 9.81 15.18
C MET A 59 -21.60 9.54 16.65
N ASN A 60 -22.36 10.23 17.51
CA ASN A 60 -22.22 10.20 18.97
C ASN A 60 -22.72 8.86 19.56
N SER A 61 -21.95 7.80 19.32
CA SER A 61 -22.37 6.40 19.52
C SER A 61 -21.86 5.77 20.83
N GLY A 62 -21.22 6.58 21.69
CA GLY A 62 -20.66 6.18 22.98
C GLY A 62 -19.20 5.70 22.90
N LYS A 63 -18.44 5.95 23.99
CA LYS A 63 -16.99 5.69 24.10
C LYS A 63 -16.52 4.30 23.62
N PRO A 64 -17.15 3.16 24.00
CA PRO A 64 -16.65 1.85 23.59
C PRO A 64 -16.83 1.57 22.09
N ARG A 65 -17.93 2.06 21.48
CA ARG A 65 -18.16 1.88 20.04
C ARG A 65 -17.19 2.72 19.22
N THR A 66 -16.95 3.96 19.63
CA THR A 66 -15.94 4.85 19.03
C THR A 66 -14.53 4.24 19.11
N ALA A 67 -14.14 3.67 20.25
CA ALA A 67 -12.84 3.00 20.39
C ALA A 67 -12.69 1.80 19.44
N SER A 68 -13.72 0.95 19.33
CA SER A 68 -13.70 -0.18 18.38
C SER A 68 -13.63 0.26 16.92
N ALA A 69 -14.34 1.34 16.55
CA ALA A 69 -14.30 1.90 15.21
C ALA A 69 -12.90 2.42 14.85
N TYR A 70 -12.22 3.10 15.78
CA TYR A 70 -10.83 3.53 15.57
C TYR A 70 -9.84 2.37 15.45
N ALA A 71 -10.02 1.31 16.25
CA ALA A 71 -9.15 0.13 16.16
C ALA A 71 -9.27 -0.56 14.80
N VAL A 72 -10.49 -0.76 14.30
CA VAL A 72 -10.71 -1.34 12.97
C VAL A 72 -10.22 -0.39 11.87
N ALA A 73 -10.48 0.91 12.01
CA ALA A 73 -10.04 1.90 11.04
C ALA A 73 -8.51 1.95 10.93
N ASP A 74 -7.77 1.88 12.04
CA ASP A 74 -6.30 1.95 11.99
C ASP A 74 -5.68 0.71 11.29
N ILE A 75 -6.23 -0.48 11.53
CA ILE A 75 -5.81 -1.71 10.81
C ILE A 75 -6.04 -1.55 9.30
N LEU A 76 -7.22 -1.07 8.91
CA LEU A 76 -7.55 -0.88 7.49
C LEU A 76 -6.74 0.26 6.85
N TRP A 77 -6.39 1.29 7.61
CA TRP A 77 -5.51 2.36 7.16
C TRP A 77 -4.10 1.84 6.90
N MET A 78 -3.59 0.95 7.75
CA MET A 78 -2.31 0.29 7.52
C MET A 78 -2.32 -0.50 6.21
N ILE A 79 -3.42 -1.20 5.91
CA ILE A 79 -3.60 -1.90 4.63
C ILE A 79 -3.64 -0.90 3.47
N GLN A 80 -4.32 0.24 3.61
CA GLN A 80 -4.41 1.25 2.57
C GLN A 80 -3.03 1.84 2.22
N GLU A 81 -2.27 2.27 3.22
CA GLU A 81 -1.04 3.03 2.98
C GLU A 81 0.17 2.12 2.74
N ALA A 82 0.35 1.06 3.54
CA ALA A 82 1.45 0.13 3.34
C ALA A 82 1.17 -0.88 2.19
N GLY A 83 -0.11 -1.08 1.84
CA GLY A 83 -0.54 -1.93 0.73
C GLY A 83 0.00 -1.50 -0.63
N LEU A 84 0.20 -0.19 -0.84
CA LEU A 84 0.78 0.34 -2.08
C LEU A 84 2.23 -0.12 -2.27
N SER A 85 3.03 -0.13 -1.21
CA SER A 85 4.43 -0.59 -1.27
C SER A 85 4.56 -2.08 -1.61
N PHE A 86 3.51 -2.89 -1.37
CA PHE A 86 3.49 -4.29 -1.80
C PHE A 86 3.42 -4.45 -3.33
N TYR A 87 2.92 -3.44 -4.05
CA TYR A 87 2.92 -3.46 -5.51
C TYR A 87 4.37 -3.54 -6.04
N SER A 88 5.21 -2.64 -5.56
CA SER A 88 6.65 -2.65 -5.85
C SER A 88 7.29 -3.96 -5.39
N TYR A 89 6.99 -4.42 -4.16
CA TYR A 89 7.52 -5.68 -3.64
C TYR A 89 7.28 -6.89 -4.56
N ILE A 90 6.06 -7.06 -5.09
CA ILE A 90 5.73 -8.18 -5.98
C ILE A 90 6.56 -8.12 -7.27
N ILE A 91 6.69 -6.93 -7.84
CA ILE A 91 7.47 -6.70 -9.07
C ILE A 91 8.95 -7.01 -8.82
N LEU A 92 9.55 -6.42 -7.77
CA LEU A 92 10.97 -6.63 -7.47
C LEU A 92 11.26 -8.09 -7.08
N LYS A 93 10.33 -8.77 -6.41
CA LYS A 93 10.46 -10.20 -6.08
C LYS A 93 10.61 -11.08 -7.32
N GLN A 94 9.98 -10.71 -8.44
CA GLN A 94 10.06 -11.46 -9.70
C GLN A 94 11.32 -11.09 -10.50
N ILE A 95 11.81 -9.85 -10.36
CA ILE A 95 12.92 -9.31 -11.16
C ILE A 95 14.29 -9.60 -10.52
N LEU A 96 14.43 -9.43 -9.19
CA LEU A 96 15.71 -9.58 -8.51
C LEU A 96 16.10 -11.05 -8.34
N ARG A 97 17.37 -11.36 -8.60
CA ARG A 97 17.94 -12.71 -8.46
C ARG A 97 19.08 -12.71 -7.43
N ASN A 98 19.24 -13.85 -6.75
CA ASN A 98 20.38 -14.14 -5.86
C ASN A 98 20.48 -13.19 -4.62
N LYS A 99 21.70 -12.84 -4.18
CA LYS A 99 21.98 -12.08 -2.93
C LYS A 99 21.24 -10.73 -2.83
N MET A 100 21.05 -10.02 -3.95
CA MET A 100 20.33 -8.74 -3.97
C MET A 100 18.86 -8.88 -3.56
N ARG A 101 18.23 -10.01 -3.92
CA ARG A 101 16.85 -10.31 -3.50
C ARG A 101 16.74 -10.51 -1.99
N LEU A 102 17.74 -11.14 -1.37
CA LEU A 102 17.79 -11.32 0.08
C LEU A 102 17.92 -9.98 0.80
N VAL A 103 18.85 -9.13 0.37
CA VAL A 103 19.07 -7.79 0.96
C VAL A 103 17.80 -6.94 0.85
N PHE A 104 17.18 -6.90 -0.33
CA PHE A 104 15.91 -6.18 -0.52
C PHE A 104 14.82 -6.71 0.42
N PHE A 105 14.67 -8.03 0.55
CA PHE A 105 13.66 -8.60 1.44
C PHE A 105 13.88 -8.24 2.91
N ILE A 106 15.11 -8.31 3.41
CA ILE A 106 15.42 -7.97 4.80
C ILE A 106 15.10 -6.50 5.06
N LEU A 107 15.55 -5.60 4.18
CA LEU A 107 15.32 -4.16 4.33
C LEU A 107 13.84 -3.81 4.20
N PHE A 108 13.13 -4.37 3.22
CA PHE A 108 11.70 -4.13 3.03
C PHE A 108 10.90 -4.54 4.27
N TRP A 109 11.12 -5.77 4.77
CA TRP A 109 10.40 -6.25 5.95
C TRP A 109 10.79 -5.52 7.23
N PHE A 110 12.05 -5.07 7.36
CA PHE A 110 12.48 -4.23 8.46
C PHE A 110 11.69 -2.92 8.51
N PHE A 111 11.58 -2.19 7.39
CA PHE A 111 10.79 -0.96 7.35
C PHE A 111 9.29 -1.22 7.53
N MET A 112 8.75 -2.31 6.97
CA MET A 112 7.37 -2.71 7.23
C MET A 112 7.10 -2.95 8.72
N LEU A 113 8.05 -3.55 9.43
CA LEU A 113 7.94 -3.75 10.88
C LEU A 113 7.99 -2.41 11.63
N CYS A 114 8.89 -1.49 11.24
CA CYS A 114 8.91 -0.12 11.80
C CYS A 114 7.57 0.60 11.60
N ILE A 115 6.97 0.47 10.41
CA ILE A 115 5.65 1.03 10.08
C ILE A 115 4.57 0.44 11.00
N CYS A 116 4.52 -0.89 11.15
CA CYS A 116 3.56 -1.57 12.02
C CYS A 116 3.72 -1.14 13.49
N MET A 117 4.96 -1.00 13.98
CA MET A 117 5.22 -0.54 15.34
C MET A 117 4.75 0.89 15.57
N ALA A 118 5.08 1.81 14.66
CA ALA A 118 4.64 3.21 14.75
C ALA A 118 3.11 3.32 14.77
N ARG A 119 2.42 2.52 13.95
CA ARG A 119 0.95 2.45 13.90
C ARG A 119 0.32 1.88 15.17
N THR A 120 0.89 0.80 15.69
CA THR A 120 0.42 0.22 16.96
C THR A 120 0.54 1.23 18.11
N LEU A 121 1.64 2.00 18.16
CA LEU A 121 1.80 3.08 19.13
C LEU A 121 0.74 4.18 18.96
N LEU A 122 0.50 4.64 17.73
CA LEU A 122 -0.55 5.63 17.43
C LEU A 122 -1.93 5.16 17.89
N LEU A 123 -2.28 3.90 17.64
CA LEU A 123 -3.55 3.33 18.08
C LEU A 123 -3.68 3.33 19.60
N ILE A 124 -2.64 2.88 20.32
CA ILE A 124 -2.64 2.83 21.79
C ILE A 124 -2.85 4.23 22.37
N PHE A 125 -2.09 5.23 21.88
CA PHE A 125 -2.20 6.60 22.36
C PHE A 125 -3.55 7.24 22.01
N ARG A 126 -4.12 6.95 20.83
CA ARG A 126 -5.44 7.44 20.43
C ARG A 126 -6.56 6.82 21.26
N ILE A 127 -6.46 5.54 21.63
CA ILE A 127 -7.43 4.93 22.55
C ILE A 127 -7.28 5.57 23.93
N LYS A 128 -6.05 5.72 24.44
CA LYS A 128 -5.82 6.37 25.73
C LYS A 128 -6.34 7.80 25.78
N SER A 129 -6.14 8.60 24.73
CA SER A 129 -6.62 9.99 24.69
C SER A 129 -8.14 10.11 24.78
N ILE A 130 -8.90 9.14 24.26
CA ILE A 130 -10.37 9.07 24.39
C ILE A 130 -10.82 8.87 25.85
N PHE A 131 -9.99 8.23 26.68
CA PHE A 131 -10.32 7.93 28.08
C PHE A 131 -9.71 8.92 29.09
N GLU A 132 -8.49 9.39 28.85
CA GLU A 132 -7.69 10.19 29.81
C GLU A 132 -7.60 11.70 29.45
N GLY A 133 -7.99 12.10 28.24
CA GLY A 133 -7.91 13.50 27.76
C GLY A 133 -6.74 13.76 26.80
N GLU A 134 -6.92 14.72 25.89
CA GLU A 134 -6.16 14.85 24.63
C GLU A 134 -4.75 15.45 24.77
N GLU A 135 -4.52 16.34 25.76
CA GLU A 135 -3.38 17.27 25.70
C GLU A 135 -2.02 16.67 26.07
N ALA A 136 -1.97 15.57 26.82
CA ALA A 136 -0.71 14.99 27.28
C ALA A 136 0.05 14.20 26.20
N PHE A 137 -0.64 13.73 25.14
CA PHE A 137 -0.07 12.74 24.21
C PHE A 137 0.16 13.26 22.79
N THR A 138 -0.27 14.48 22.46
CA THR A 138 -0.19 15.07 21.12
C THR A 138 1.23 15.10 20.55
N ASN A 139 2.24 15.42 21.37
CA ASN A 139 3.63 15.45 20.92
C ASN A 139 4.16 14.06 20.51
N VAL A 140 3.81 13.03 21.28
CA VAL A 140 4.22 11.65 20.99
C VAL A 140 3.51 11.13 19.75
N VAL A 141 2.23 11.45 19.61
CA VAL A 141 1.41 11.10 18.43
C VAL A 141 1.96 11.76 17.17
N ASN A 142 2.28 13.06 17.21
CA ASN A 142 2.85 13.76 16.07
C ASN A 142 4.23 13.19 15.69
N GLY A 143 5.09 12.91 16.67
CA GLY A 143 6.38 12.26 16.43
C GLY A 143 6.24 10.88 15.79
N ALA A 144 5.29 10.06 16.26
CA ALA A 144 5.01 8.75 15.70
C ALA A 144 4.46 8.82 14.27
N HIS A 145 3.59 9.80 13.96
CA HIS A 145 3.14 10.06 12.60
C HIS A 145 4.28 10.45 11.66
N VAL A 146 5.19 11.32 12.10
CA VAL A 146 6.35 11.72 11.30
C VAL A 146 7.26 10.51 11.04
N GLY A 147 7.59 9.73 12.07
CA GLY A 147 8.41 8.53 11.93
C GLY A 147 7.78 7.47 11.01
N TYR A 148 6.45 7.34 11.07
CA TYR A 148 5.68 6.50 10.17
C TYR A 148 5.82 6.93 8.69
N PHE A 149 5.59 8.22 8.39
CA PHE A 149 5.72 8.73 7.02
C PHE A 149 7.14 8.65 6.48
N ILE A 150 8.15 8.90 7.33
CA ILE A 150 9.56 8.72 6.96
C ILE A 150 9.83 7.26 6.61
N SER A 151 9.34 6.31 7.42
CA SER A 151 9.53 4.89 7.16
C SER A 151 8.88 4.44 5.84
N LEU A 152 7.67 4.93 5.55
CA LEU A 152 7.02 4.73 4.25
C LEU A 152 7.85 5.29 3.09
N ALA A 153 8.33 6.53 3.23
CA ALA A 153 9.17 7.15 2.20
C ALA A 153 10.46 6.36 1.97
N CYS A 154 11.07 5.82 3.02
CA CYS A 154 12.23 4.93 2.90
C CYS A 154 11.91 3.65 2.12
N VAL A 155 10.74 3.03 2.33
CA VAL A 155 10.31 1.84 1.57
C VAL A 155 10.15 2.15 0.09
N GLU A 156 9.52 3.29 -0.24
CA GLU A 156 9.33 3.72 -1.63
C GLU A 156 10.67 4.05 -2.29
N CYS A 157 11.54 4.80 -1.62
CA CYS A 157 12.89 5.12 -2.11
C CYS A 157 13.74 3.86 -2.32
N LEU A 158 13.70 2.91 -1.37
CA LEU A 158 14.39 1.63 -1.49
C LEU A 158 13.89 0.84 -2.69
N SER A 159 12.57 0.76 -2.85
CA SER A 159 11.93 0.06 -3.97
C SER A 159 12.29 0.71 -5.31
N ALA A 160 12.25 2.04 -5.39
CA ALA A 160 12.63 2.80 -6.57
C ALA A 160 14.12 2.61 -6.92
N PHE A 161 15.01 2.61 -5.92
CA PHE A 161 16.45 2.38 -6.13
C PHE A 161 16.72 1.02 -6.79
N PHE A 162 16.12 -0.06 -6.27
CA PHE A 162 16.32 -1.40 -6.85
C PHE A 162 15.68 -1.55 -8.25
N LEU A 163 14.55 -0.88 -8.53
CA LEU A 163 13.99 -0.81 -9.88
C LEU A 163 14.92 -0.08 -10.85
N LEU A 164 15.46 1.06 -10.41
CA LEU A 164 16.39 1.88 -11.17
C LEU A 164 17.77 1.24 -11.31
N GLN A 165 18.21 0.34 -10.44
CA GLN A 165 19.49 -0.36 -10.62
C GLN A 165 19.37 -1.49 -11.66
N TYR A 166 18.19 -2.11 -11.77
CA TYR A 166 17.95 -3.15 -12.77
C TYR A 166 17.75 -2.58 -14.20
N ARG A 167 17.07 -1.43 -14.33
CA ARG A 167 16.77 -0.80 -15.62
C ARG A 167 18.00 -0.42 -16.49
N PRO A 168 19.12 0.12 -15.96
CA PRO A 168 20.29 0.54 -16.76
C PRO A 168 21.19 -0.62 -17.18
N THR A 169 20.99 -1.85 -16.70
CA THR A 169 21.85 -3.00 -17.08
C THR A 169 21.09 -4.22 -17.61
N GLY A 170 19.80 -4.39 -17.31
CA GLY A 170 19.05 -5.60 -17.65
C GLY A 170 18.02 -5.46 -18.77
N LEU A 171 17.43 -4.28 -18.98
CA LEU A 171 16.27 -4.14 -19.88
C LEU A 171 16.69 -4.11 -21.36
N GLU A 172 17.83 -3.49 -21.68
CA GLU A 172 18.36 -3.46 -23.06
C GLU A 172 18.77 -4.86 -23.53
N VAL A 173 19.38 -5.65 -22.63
CA VAL A 173 19.83 -7.02 -22.92
C VAL A 173 18.66 -8.01 -23.00
N ASP A 174 17.64 -7.90 -22.12
CA ASP A 174 16.49 -8.83 -22.15
C ASP A 174 15.53 -8.53 -23.32
N ILE A 175 15.33 -7.26 -23.70
CA ILE A 175 14.57 -6.90 -24.90
C ILE A 175 15.29 -7.40 -26.15
N HIS A 176 16.60 -7.16 -26.28
CA HIS A 176 17.36 -7.65 -27.44
C HIS A 176 17.40 -9.19 -27.50
N SER A 177 17.51 -9.88 -26.36
CA SER A 177 17.49 -11.35 -26.34
C SER A 177 16.11 -11.94 -26.65
N ARG A 178 15.02 -11.32 -26.17
CA ARG A 178 13.64 -11.74 -26.50
C ARG A 178 13.19 -11.35 -27.90
N PHE A 179 13.66 -10.24 -28.45
CA PHE A 179 13.43 -9.90 -29.86
C PHE A 179 14.25 -10.80 -30.78
N SER A 180 15.54 -11.03 -30.47
CA SER A 180 16.38 -11.96 -31.25
C SER A 180 15.82 -13.38 -31.26
N LYS A 181 15.35 -13.90 -30.11
CA LYS A 181 14.68 -15.22 -30.05
C LYS A 181 13.31 -15.28 -30.73
N ARG A 182 12.60 -14.16 -30.91
CA ARG A 182 11.32 -14.13 -31.63
C ARG A 182 11.47 -13.88 -33.13
N VAL A 183 12.51 -13.18 -33.56
CA VAL A 183 12.82 -12.95 -34.99
C VAL A 183 13.60 -14.12 -35.58
N VAL A 184 14.39 -14.83 -34.78
CA VAL A 184 15.07 -16.07 -35.17
C VAL A 184 14.35 -17.27 -34.56
N SER A 185 13.12 -17.56 -35.03
CA SER A 185 12.59 -18.92 -34.93
C SER A 185 13.19 -19.75 -36.07
N PRO A 186 13.85 -20.89 -35.80
CA PRO A 186 14.48 -21.75 -36.81
C PRO A 186 13.48 -22.59 -37.62
N ASP A 187 12.34 -22.03 -38.03
CA ASP A 187 11.28 -22.75 -38.76
C ASP A 187 11.10 -22.31 -40.22
N ALA A 188 12.11 -21.67 -40.82
CA ALA A 188 12.10 -21.30 -42.24
C ALA A 188 13.19 -22.01 -43.06
N LYS A 189 13.52 -23.26 -42.70
CA LYS A 189 14.47 -24.06 -43.51
C LYS A 189 14.15 -25.54 -43.61
N LYS A 190 12.88 -25.89 -43.80
CA LYS A 190 12.47 -27.19 -44.35
C LYS A 190 11.14 -27.02 -45.07
N ASP A 191 11.21 -26.64 -46.34
CA ASP A 191 10.25 -27.01 -47.39
C ASP A 191 10.71 -26.37 -48.70
N CYS A 192 11.72 -27.01 -49.30
CA CYS A 192 12.09 -26.82 -50.70
C CYS A 192 12.93 -28.02 -51.12
N ARG A 193 12.26 -29.15 -51.32
CA ARG A 193 12.67 -30.19 -52.26
C ARG A 193 11.51 -31.10 -52.60
#